data_AF-A0A7Y5ZGN0-F1
#
_entry.id   AF-A0A7Y5ZGN0-F1
#
_cell.length_a   1.000
_cell.length_b   1.000
_cell.length_c   1.000
_cell.angle_alpha   90.00
_cell.angle_beta   90.00
_cell.angle_gamma   90.00
#
_symmetry.space_group_name_H-M   'P 1'
#
loop_
_entity.id
_entity.type
_entity.pdbx_description
1 polymer ?
#
loop_
_entity_poly.entity_id
_entity_poly.type
_entity_poly.pdbx_seq_one_letter_code
_entity_poly.pdbx_strand_id
1 'polypeptide(L)' 'MSSLELGSLVKMNGAFAVVVGVPGDAGVPDDHVALFYGTNEEGSPDIWTVPMGYPSPLPSPIEFFRH' A
#
# COMPACT_ATOMS: atom_id res chain seq x y z
N MET A 1 7.06 -15.32 -1.81
CA MET A 1 6.04 -14.45 -1.21
C MET A 1 6.49 -13.03 -1.47
N SER A 2 5.73 -12.25 -2.22
CA SER A 2 6.03 -10.83 -2.45
C SER A 2 5.92 -10.11 -1.11
N SER A 3 7.05 -9.63 -0.59
CA SER A 3 7.06 -8.83 0.62
C SER A 3 6.37 -7.49 0.32
N LEU A 4 5.48 -7.04 1.20
CA LEU A 4 4.93 -5.69 1.10
C LEU A 4 5.99 -4.73 1.60
N GLU A 5 6.60 -4.01 0.67
CA GLU A 5 7.65 -3.04 0.95
C GLU A 5 7.14 -1.61 0.69
N LEU A 6 7.76 -0.63 1.33
CA LEU A 6 7.48 0.79 1.06
C LEU A 6 7.58 1.08 -0.44
N GLY A 7 6.59 1.81 -0.96
CA GLY A 7 6.48 2.13 -2.38
C GLY A 7 5.85 1.02 -3.24
N SER A 8 5.53 -0.14 -2.67
CA SER A 8 4.83 -1.20 -3.42
C SER A 8 3.43 -0.75 -3.80
N LEU A 9 3.04 -1.02 -5.05
CA LEU A 9 1.65 -0.88 -5.49
C LEU A 9 0.87 -2.13 -5.09
N VAL A 10 -0.27 -1.93 -4.44
CA VAL A 10 -1.16 -3.00 -4.00
C VAL A 10 -2.56 -2.77 -4.54
N LYS A 11 -3.34 -3.84 -4.61
CA LYS A 11 -4.79 -3.76 -4.89
C LYS A 11 -5.56 -4.19 -3.66
N MET A 12 -6.49 -3.34 -3.21
CA MET A 12 -7.38 -3.62 -2.09
C MET A 12 -8.80 -3.23 -2.47
N ASN A 13 -9.75 -4.17 -2.34
CA ASN A 13 -11.17 -3.96 -2.65
C ASN A 13 -11.44 -3.31 -4.02
N GLY A 14 -10.64 -3.65 -5.03
CA GLY A 14 -10.77 -3.09 -6.38
C GLY A 14 -10.05 -1.76 -6.62
N ALA A 15 -9.59 -1.08 -5.56
CA ALA A 15 -8.82 0.15 -5.63
C ALA A 15 -7.30 -0.11 -5.58
N PHE A 16 -6.53 0.75 -6.23
CA PHE A 16 -5.07 0.75 -6.13
C PHE A 16 -4.63 1.61 -4.94
N ALA A 17 -3.59 1.16 -4.25
CA ALA A 17 -2.96 1.91 -3.17
C ALA A 17 -1.45 1.73 -3.21
N VAL A 18 -0.73 2.64 -2.56
CA VAL A 18 0.73 2.57 -2.39
C VAL A 18 1.04 2.31 -0.92
N VAL A 19 1.93 1.36 -0.63
CA VAL A 19 2.43 1.14 0.74
C VAL A 19 3.30 2.33 1.14
N VAL A 20 2.89 3.06 2.18
CA VAL A 20 3.58 4.25 2.71
C VAL A 20 4.06 4.08 4.16
N GLY A 21 3.76 2.94 4.77
CA GLY A 21 4.25 2.56 6.10
C GLY A 21 4.23 1.05 6.29
N VAL A 22 5.20 0.54 7.03
CA VAL A 22 5.39 -0.89 7.35
C VAL A 22 5.42 -1.10 8.86
N PRO A 23 5.29 -2.35 9.36
CA PRO A 23 5.38 -2.62 10.79
C PRO A 23 6.70 -2.11 11.37
N GLY A 24 6.62 -1.41 12.50
CA GLY A 24 7.75 -0.75 13.13
C GLY A 24 7.90 0.74 12.78
N ASP A 25 7.19 1.23 11.77
CA ASP A 25 7.08 2.68 11.52
C ASP A 25 6.20 3.36 12.56
N ALA A 26 6.51 4.62 12.86
CA ALA A 26 5.74 5.42 13.81
C ALA A 26 4.29 5.58 13.34
N GLY A 27 3.33 5.12 14.16
CA GLY A 27 1.91 5.19 13.86
C GLY A 27 1.37 4.04 13.00
N VAL A 28 2.19 3.05 12.65
CA VAL A 28 1.76 1.81 12.01
C VAL A 28 1.72 0.70 13.06
N PRO A 29 0.56 0.08 13.33
CA PRO A 29 0.49 -1.04 14.25
C PRO A 29 1.36 -2.22 13.81
N ASP A 30 1.77 -3.04 14.76
CA ASP A 30 2.36 -4.34 14.46
C ASP A 30 1.40 -5.16 13.57
N ASP A 31 1.97 -5.95 12.67
CA ASP A 31 1.22 -6.74 11.68
C ASP A 31 0.36 -5.93 10.67
N HIS A 32 0.52 -4.61 10.60
CA HIS A 32 -0.19 -3.74 9.65
C HIS A 32 0.73 -3.02 8.67
N VAL A 33 0.16 -2.59 7.54
CA VAL A 33 0.77 -1.66 6.59
C VAL A 33 -0.11 -0.44 6.42
N ALA A 34 0.51 0.72 6.21
CA ALA A 34 -0.20 1.94 5.86
C ALA A 34 -0.27 2.06 4.32
N LEU A 35 -1.48 2.28 3.81
CA LEU A 35 -1.79 2.38 2.39
C LEU A 35 -2.28 3.78 2.07
N PHE A 36 -1.69 4.39 1.05
CA PHE A 36 -2.10 5.67 0.48
C PHE A 36 -2.95 5.45 -0.76
N TYR A 37 -4.16 5.99 -0.76
CA TYR A 37 -5.11 5.89 -1.88
C TYR A 37 -5.16 7.13 -2.77
N GLY A 38 -4.54 8.23 -2.34
CA GLY A 38 -4.59 9.50 -3.03
C GLY A 38 -4.89 10.65 -2.07
N THR A 39 -5.43 11.74 -2.62
CA THR A 39 -5.89 12.88 -1.82
C THR A 39 -7.41 12.97 -1.89
N ASN A 40 -8.04 13.38 -0.78
CA ASN A 40 -9.46 13.67 -0.74
C ASN A 40 -9.78 15.01 -1.44
N GLU A 41 -11.06 15.41 -1.49
CA GLU A 41 -11.51 16.64 -2.14
C GLU A 41 -10.91 17.93 -1.52
N GLU A 42 -10.43 17.84 -0.27
CA GLU A 42 -9.77 18.92 0.45
C GLU A 42 -8.24 18.93 0.23
N GLY A 43 -7.71 18.00 -0.56
CA GLY A 43 -6.27 17.83 -0.81
C GLY A 43 -5.50 17.14 0.31
N SER A 44 -6.19 16.60 1.32
CA SER A 44 -5.57 15.86 2.42
C SER A 44 -5.29 14.41 2.00
N PRO A 45 -4.16 13.82 2.42
CA PRO A 45 -3.82 12.44 2.06
C PRO A 45 -4.79 11.45 2.69
N ASP A 46 -5.32 10.54 1.88
CA ASP A 46 -6.19 9.45 2.31
C ASP A 46 -5.35 8.21 2.60
N ILE A 47 -5.01 8.02 3.88
CA ILE A 47 -4.11 6.97 4.37
C ILE A 47 -4.86 6.05 5.33
N TRP A 48 -4.80 4.75 5.08
CA TRP A 48 -5.45 3.72 5.89
C TRP A 48 -4.45 2.66 6.34
N THR A 49 -4.48 2.29 7.61
CA THR A 49 -3.70 1.16 8.14
C THR A 49 -4.52 -0.13 8.05
N VAL A 50 -3.97 -1.16 7.41
CA VAL A 50 -4.65 -2.45 7.22
C VAL A 50 -3.75 -3.63 7.59
N PRO A 51 -4.31 -4.77 8.02
CA PRO A 51 -3.51 -5.96 8.31
C PRO A 51 -2.77 -6.48 7.07
N MET A 52 -1.52 -6.93 7.23
CA MET A 52 -0.69 -7.40 6.10
C MET A 52 -1.26 -8.59 5.32
N GLY A 53 -2.21 -9.33 5.89
CA GLY A 53 -2.89 -10.44 5.22
C GLY A 53 -4.02 -10.04 4.26
N TYR A 54 -4.38 -8.76 4.21
CA TYR A 54 -5.51 -8.25 3.42
C TYR A 54 -5.16 -7.74 2.01
N PRO A 55 -4.11 -6.92 1.82
CA PRO A 55 -3.81 -6.37 0.50
C PRO A 55 -3.17 -7.42 -0.41
N SER A 56 -3.63 -7.47 -1.67
CA SER A 56 -3.01 -8.31 -2.70
C SER A 56 -1.86 -7.55 -3.35
N PRO A 57 -0.60 -8.00 -3.22
CA PRO A 57 0.52 -7.35 -3.88
C PRO A 57 0.35 -7.44 -5.40
N LEU A 58 0.58 -6.32 -6.10
CA LEU A 58 0.67 -6.31 -7.55
C LEU A 58 2.11 -6.57 -7.99
N PRO A 59 2.34 -7.14 -9.18
CA PRO A 59 3.69 -7.26 -9.73
C PRO A 59 4.33 -5.86 -9.82
N SER A 60 5.62 -5.80 -9.52
CA SER A 60 6.36 -4.54 -9.51
C SER A 60 6.35 -3.89 -10.90
N PRO A 61 6.40 -2.53 -10.99
CA PRO A 61 6.27 -1.81 -12.26
C PRO A 61 7.29 -2.23 -13.33
N ILE A 62 8.43 -2.79 -12.94
CA ILE A 62 9.49 -3.24 -13.85
C ILE A 62 9.00 -4.36 -14.79
N GLU A 63 8.01 -5.16 -14.38
CA GLU A 63 7.41 -6.19 -15.26
C GLU A 63 6.27 -5.66 -16.12
N PHE A 64 5.71 -4.48 -15.81
CA PHE A 64 4.55 -3.92 -16.52
C PHE A 64 4.93 -3.17 -17.81
N PHE A 65 6.17 -2.67 -17.93
CA PHE A 65 6.63 -1.89 -19.10
C PHE A 65 7.35 -2.72 -20.18
N ARG A 66 7.36 -4.05 -20.07
CA ARG A 66 8.10 -4.93 -20.98
C ARG A 66 7.22 -5.63 -22.03
N HIS A 67 6.16 -4.96 -22.49
CA HIS A 67 5.21 -5.51 -23.46
C HIS A 67 5.30 -4.86 -24.84
#